data_AF-A0A9E3WMY6-F1
#
_entry.id   AF-A0A9E3WMY6-F1
#
_cell.length_a   1.000
_cell.length_b   1.000
_cell.length_c   1.000
_cell.angle_alpha   90.00
_cell.angle_beta   90.00
_cell.angle_gamma   90.00
#
_symmetry.space_group_name_H-M   'P 1'
#
loop_
_entity.id
_entity.type
_entity.pdbx_description
1 polymer ?
#
loop_
_entity_poly.entity_id
_entity_poly.type
_entity_poly.pdbx_seq_one_letter_code
_entity_poly.pdbx_strand_id
1 'polypeptide(L)' 'MPQADDRQRLLFGVMLAVAVWGAMLALGAFLFGLDQTTGQVAFAPNIIRGGIVLAFVGFFVGGWAILLRGRRGRRD' A
#
# COMPACT_ATOMS: atom_id res chain seq x y z
N MET A 1 22.95 -21.35 6.07
CA MET A 1 22.32 -20.99 4.78
C MET A 1 21.94 -19.50 4.82
N PRO A 2 22.84 -18.58 4.45
CA PRO A 2 22.60 -17.12 4.53
C PRO A 2 21.51 -16.61 3.56
N GLN A 3 21.14 -17.40 2.55
CA GLN A 3 20.23 -16.99 1.47
C GLN A 3 18.76 -16.74 1.91
N ALA A 4 18.33 -17.33 3.03
CA ALA A 4 16.96 -17.16 3.54
C ALA A 4 16.75 -15.78 4.19
N ASP A 5 17.77 -15.28 4.89
CA ASP A 5 17.73 -14.00 5.60
C ASP A 5 17.77 -12.81 4.64
N ASP A 6 18.59 -12.91 3.58
CA ASP A 6 18.69 -11.89 2.53
C ASP A 6 17.37 -11.76 1.75
N ARG A 7 16.75 -12.88 1.40
CA ARG A 7 15.44 -12.90 0.72
C ARG A 7 14.36 -12.27 1.59
N GLN A 8 14.37 -12.52 2.89
CA GLN A 8 13.38 -11.97 3.80
C GLN A 8 13.55 -10.45 3.99
N ARG A 9 14.79 -9.95 4.08
CA ARG A 9 15.08 -8.52 4.09
C ARG A 9 14.62 -7.83 2.81
N LEU A 10 14.90 -8.43 1.65
CA LEU A 10 14.42 -7.95 0.35
C LEU A 10 12.90 -7.86 0.31
N LEU A 11 12.19 -8.92 0.72
CA LEU A 11 10.72 -8.93 0.75
C LEU A 11 10.13 -7.86 1.68
N PHE A 12 10.75 -7.66 2.85
CA PHE A 12 10.34 -6.61 3.78
C PHE A 12 10.58 -5.21 3.19
N GLY A 13 11.72 -4.99 2.55
CA GLY A 13 12.04 -3.74 1.85
C GLY A 13 11.04 -3.43 0.73
N VAL A 14 10.68 -4.43 -0.07
CA VAL A 14 9.66 -4.29 -1.14
C VAL A 14 8.30 -3.96 -0.54
N MET A 15 7.86 -4.65 0.53
CA MET A 15 6.60 -4.32 1.21
C MET A 15 6.59 -2.88 1.72
N LEU A 16 7.69 -2.42 2.32
CA LEU A 16 7.79 -1.05 2.83
C LEU A 16 7.70 -0.05 1.68
N ALA A 17 8.42 -0.28 0.58
CA ALA A 17 8.36 0.57 -0.61
C ALA A 17 6.95 0.66 -1.19
N VAL A 18 6.24 -0.47 -1.29
CA VAL A 18 4.85 -0.52 -1.74
C VAL A 18 3.92 0.21 -0.78
N ALA A 19 4.12 0.08 0.54
CA ALA A 19 3.32 0.77 1.54
C ALA A 19 3.48 2.30 1.46
N VAL A 20 4.73 2.77 1.34
CA VAL A 20 5.04 4.21 1.17
C VAL A 20 4.41 4.73 -0.12
N TRP A 21 4.59 4.01 -1.23
CA TRP A 21 4.01 4.40 -2.52
C TRP A 21 2.47 4.43 -2.47
N GLY A 22 1.84 3.42 -1.87
CA GLY A 22 0.39 3.38 -1.67
C GLY A 22 -0.12 4.51 -0.78
N ALA A 23 0.62 4.91 0.25
CA ALA A 23 0.29 6.06 1.09
C ALA A 23 0.36 7.38 0.30
N MET A 24 1.34 7.54 -0.58
CA MET A 24 1.42 8.70 -1.49
C MET A 24 0.23 8.75 -2.44
N LEU A 25 -0.20 7.61 -2.99
CA LEU A 25 -1.40 7.53 -3.82
C LEU A 25 -2.67 7.86 -3.04
N ALA A 26 -2.80 7.38 -1.80
CA ALA A 26 -3.93 7.70 -0.94
C ALA A 26 -3.99 9.19 -0.62
N LEU A 27 -2.83 9.82 -0.37
CA LEU A 27 -2.73 11.27 -0.17
C LEU A 27 -3.11 12.03 -1.45
N GLY A 28 -2.66 11.58 -2.61
CA GLY A 28 -3.05 12.14 -3.90
C GLY A 28 -4.55 12.05 -4.14
N ALA A 29 -5.14 10.89 -3.89
CA ALA A 29 -6.59 10.66 -4.02
C ALA A 29 -7.41 11.43 -2.98
N PHE A 30 -6.83 11.69 -1.81
CA PHE A 30 -7.42 12.56 -0.80
C PHE A 30 -7.44 14.01 -1.27
N LEU A 31 -6.31 14.55 -1.75
CA LEU A 31 -6.16 15.98 -2.05
C LEU A 31 -6.70 16.39 -3.42
N PHE A 32 -6.61 15.50 -4.41
CA PHE A 32 -6.90 15.83 -5.80
C PHE A 32 -8.10 15.04 -6.33
N GLY A 33 -8.87 15.72 -7.15
CA GLY A 33 -10.06 15.17 -7.77
C GLY A 33 -10.37 15.82 -9.10
N LEU A 34 -11.20 15.17 -9.89
CA LEU A 34 -11.76 15.79 -11.08
C LEU A 34 -12.80 16.84 -10.68
N ASP A 35 -12.63 18.06 -11.18
CA ASP A 35 -13.68 19.06 -11.20
C ASP A 35 -14.75 18.63 -12.20
N GLN A 36 -16.00 18.52 -11.70
CA GLN A 36 -17.15 18.06 -12.48
C GLN A 36 -17.51 19.01 -13.62
N THR A 37 -17.07 20.27 -13.56
CA THR A 37 -17.42 21.31 -14.53
C THR A 37 -16.38 21.44 -15.64
N THR A 38 -15.09 21.34 -15.30
CA THR A 38 -13.98 21.52 -16.25
C THR A 38 -13.31 20.22 -16.67
N GLY A 39 -13.57 19.12 -15.96
CA GLY A 39 -12.89 17.84 -16.16
C GLY A 39 -11.40 17.86 -15.81
N GLN A 40 -10.90 18.95 -15.24
CA GLN A 40 -9.48 19.08 -14.89
C GLN A 40 -9.22 18.56 -13.46
N VAL A 41 -7.95 18.23 -13.21
CA VAL A 41 -7.50 17.89 -11.86
C VAL A 41 -7.45 19.17 -11.04
N ALA A 42 -8.31 19.25 -10.04
CA ALA A 42 -8.37 20.35 -9.09
C ALA A 42 -8.09 19.87 -7.67
N PHE A 43 -7.70 20.81 -6.81
CA PHE A 43 -7.60 20.56 -5.38
C PHE A 43 -9.02 20.42 -4.82
N ALA A 44 -9.42 19.18 -4.51
CA ALA A 44 -10.77 18.81 -4.12
C ALA A 44 -10.70 17.76 -2.99
N PRO A 45 -10.38 18.20 -1.75
CA PRO A 45 -10.12 17.30 -0.65
C PRO A 45 -11.34 16.41 -0.35
N ASN A 46 -11.15 15.09 -0.43
CA ASN A 46 -12.21 14.10 -0.22
C ASN A 46 -11.70 12.92 0.60
N ILE A 47 -12.15 12.86 1.87
CA ILE A 47 -11.77 11.83 2.84
C ILE A 47 -12.17 10.43 2.36
N ILE A 48 -13.31 10.29 1.67
CA ILE A 48 -13.81 9.00 1.19
C ILE A 48 -12.86 8.43 0.12
N ARG A 49 -12.41 9.26 -0.83
CA ARG A 49 -11.47 8.83 -1.89
C ARG A 49 -10.14 8.38 -1.31
N GLY A 50 -9.56 9.20 -0.44
CA GLY A 50 -8.32 8.84 0.26
C GLY A 50 -8.46 7.58 1.11
N GLY A 51 -9.57 7.47 1.85
CA GLY A 51 -9.87 6.32 2.71
C GLY A 51 -10.01 5.01 1.93
N ILE A 52 -10.68 5.02 0.77
CA ILE A 52 -10.81 3.85 -0.10
C ILE A 52 -9.42 3.37 -0.55
N VAL A 53 -8.60 4.28 -1.08
CA VAL A 53 -7.25 3.92 -1.56
C VAL A 53 -6.39 3.39 -0.41
N LEU A 54 -6.44 4.05 0.76
CA LEU A 54 -5.71 3.62 1.95
C LEU A 54 -6.15 2.23 2.43
N ALA A 55 -7.46 1.93 2.38
CA ALA A 55 -8.01 0.63 2.75
C ALA A 55 -7.50 -0.48 1.81
N PHE A 56 -7.47 -0.23 0.50
CA PHE A 56 -6.91 -1.19 -0.47
C PHE A 56 -5.41 -1.43 -0.26
N VAL A 57 -4.64 -0.36 -0.04
CA VAL A 57 -3.20 -0.46 0.26
C VAL A 57 -2.97 -1.25 1.55
N GLY A 58 -3.72 -0.93 2.61
CA GLY A 58 -3.66 -1.62 3.89
C GLY A 58 -4.04 -3.10 3.79
N PHE A 59 -5.09 -3.42 3.02
CA PHE A 59 -5.50 -4.79 2.77
C PHE A 59 -4.43 -5.58 1.99
N PHE A 60 -3.86 -4.98 0.94
CA PHE A 60 -2.81 -5.62 0.15
C PHE A 60 -1.55 -5.90 0.98
N VAL A 61 -1.03 -4.88 1.66
CA VAL A 61 0.18 -5.00 2.49
C VAL A 61 -0.08 -5.89 3.70
N GLY A 62 -1.23 -5.74 4.36
CA GLY A 62 -1.63 -6.56 5.51
C GLY A 62 -1.83 -8.02 5.16
N GLY A 63 -2.54 -8.31 4.06
CA GLY A 63 -2.73 -9.66 3.54
C GLY A 63 -1.41 -10.31 3.16
N TRP A 64 -0.51 -9.56 2.54
CA TRP A 64 0.83 -10.06 2.20
C TRP A 64 1.68 -10.35 3.44
N ALA A 65 1.63 -9.48 4.46
CA ALA A 65 2.32 -9.70 5.73
C ALA A 65 1.81 -10.96 6.44
N ILE A 66 0.50 -11.20 6.46
CA ILE A 66 -0.11 -12.42 7.02
C ILE A 66 0.37 -13.67 6.26
N LEU A 67 0.39 -13.63 4.93
CA LEU A 67 0.87 -14.75 4.10
C LEU A 67 2.37 -15.06 4.32
N LEU A 68 3.20 -14.02 4.50
CA LEU A 68 4.61 -14.19 4.84
C LEU A 68 4.78 -14.79 6.25
N ARG A 69 3.95 -14.39 7.22
CA ARG A 69 3.96 -14.96 8.58
C ARG A 69 3.48 -16.41 8.61
N GLY A 70 2.43 -16.75 7.85
CA GLY A 70 1.90 -18.11 7.75
C GLY A 70 2.86 -19.12 7.11
N ARG A 71 3.77 -18.65 6.23
CA ARG A 71 4.86 -19.48 5.69
C ARG A 71 5.96 -19.79 6.70
N ARG A 72 6.01 -19.06 7.82
CA ARG A 72 6.99 -19.26 8.89
C ARG A 72 6.63 -20.44 9.81
N GLY A 73 5.33 -20.73 9.97
CA GLY A 73 4.83 -21.80 10.86
C GLY A 73 4.58 -23.17 10.19
N ARG A 74 4.86 -23.35 8.89
CA ARG A 74 4.76 -24.67 8.21
C ARG A 74 6.13 -25.33 7.97
N ARG A 75 7.19 -24.82 8.60
CA ARG A 75 8.56 -25.37 8.50
C ARG A 75 9.05 -26.00 9.80
N ASP A 76 8.21 -26.00 10.84
CA ASP A 76 8.36 -26.78 12.06
C ASP A 76 7.40 -27.97 11.98
#